data_AF-A0A4D7K8S9-F1
#
_entry.id   AF-A0A4D7K8S9-F1
#
_cell.length_a   1.000
_cell.length_b   1.000
_cell.length_c   1.000
_cell.angle_alpha   90.00
_cell.angle_beta   90.00
_cell.angle_gamma   90.00
#
_symmetry.space_group_name_H-M   'P 1'
#
loop_
_entity.id
_entity.type
_entity.pdbx_description
1 polymer ?
#
loop_
_entity_poly.entity_id
_entity_poly.type
_entity_poly.pdbx_seq_one_letter_code
_entity_poly.pdbx_strand_id
1 'polypeptide(L)'
;MDYNGHTYWLSGNLHKLTGIEGIPPWLNIAFGYSANGMIHEFDNPEYYQGEPFPHLDRYRQFMFSLDIDLTKIHTNKKWLRGLFRALNLVKIPFPALEINRIDGLKFRPLYF
;
A
#
# COMPACT_ATOMS: atom_id res chain seq x y z
N MET A 1 -1.49 17.06 -13.02
CA MET A 1 -0.85 15.80 -12.59
C MET A 1 -1.96 14.96 -12.04
N ASP A 2 -2.12 13.74 -12.56
CA ASP A 2 -3.10 12.80 -12.04
C ASP A 2 -2.58 12.26 -10.69
N TYR A 3 -3.29 12.53 -9.60
CA TYR A 3 -2.92 12.00 -8.28
C TYR A 3 -3.43 10.57 -8.07
N ASN A 4 -4.21 10.07 -9.02
CA ASN A 4 -4.79 8.73 -8.94
C ASN A 4 -3.73 7.69 -9.28
N GLY A 5 -3.62 6.66 -8.43
CA GLY A 5 -2.72 5.52 -8.66
C GLY A 5 -1.40 5.56 -7.90
N HIS A 6 -1.17 6.57 -7.05
CA HIS A 6 -0.05 6.57 -6.11
C HIS A 6 -0.51 6.14 -4.72
N THR A 7 -0.03 4.98 -4.26
CA THR A 7 -0.14 4.58 -2.86
C THR A 7 1.24 4.68 -2.21
N TYR A 8 1.34 5.51 -1.18
CA TYR A 8 2.54 5.65 -0.37
C TYR A 8 2.43 4.74 0.85
N TRP A 9 3.43 3.89 1.05
CA TRP A 9 3.48 2.94 2.16
C TRP A 9 4.61 3.29 3.11
N LEU A 10 4.28 3.36 4.40
CA LEU A 10 5.24 3.40 5.50
C LEU A 10 5.21 2.04 6.20
N SER A 11 6.33 1.31 6.14
CA SER A 11 6.46 -0.03 6.71
C SER A 11 7.47 -0.03 7.86
N GLY A 12 7.12 -0.69 8.96
CA GLY A 12 7.94 -0.77 10.17
C GLY A 12 8.04 -2.21 10.66
N ASN A 13 9.24 -2.61 11.09
CA ASN A 13 9.47 -3.97 11.56
C ASN A 13 8.85 -4.20 12.94
N LEU A 14 7.88 -5.11 13.02
CA LEU A 14 7.06 -5.28 14.21
C LEU A 14 7.89 -5.84 15.38
N HIS A 15 8.80 -6.77 15.10
CA HIS A 15 9.71 -7.32 16.12
C HIS A 15 10.62 -6.23 16.70
N LYS A 16 11.21 -5.36 15.86
CA LYS A 16 12.06 -4.25 16.33
C LYS A 16 11.28 -3.17 17.07
N LEU A 17 10.05 -2.87 16.66
CA LEU A 17 9.22 -1.83 17.27
C LEU A 17 8.67 -2.24 18.64
N THR A 18 8.34 -3.53 18.82
CA THR A 18 7.67 -4.03 20.03
C THR A 18 8.60 -4.77 20.98
N GLY A 19 9.69 -5.36 20.49
CA GLY A 19 10.60 -6.19 21.30
C GLY A 19 9.98 -7.51 21.79
N ILE A 20 8.81 -7.90 21.27
CA ILE A 20 8.10 -9.10 21.71
C ILE A 20 8.81 -10.35 21.16
N GLU A 21 9.28 -11.19 22.07
CA GLU A 21 9.81 -12.51 21.76
C GLU A 21 8.69 -13.39 21.18
N GLY A 22 8.90 -13.89 19.95
CA GLY A 22 7.91 -14.69 19.21
C GLY A 22 7.38 -14.03 17.94
N ILE A 23 7.57 -12.71 17.76
CA ILE A 23 7.26 -12.05 16.49
C ILE A 23 8.40 -12.32 15.49
N PRO A 24 8.14 -12.88 14.30
CA PRO A 24 9.19 -13.14 13.34
C PRO A 24 9.88 -11.83 12.89
N PRO A 25 11.23 -11.81 12.77
CA PRO A 25 11.96 -10.60 12.40
C PRO A 25 11.73 -10.17 10.94
N TRP A 26 11.07 -11.00 10.12
CA TRP A 26 10.65 -10.66 8.76
C TRP A 26 9.25 -10.03 8.70
N LEU A 27 8.49 -10.00 9.80
CA LEU A 27 7.14 -9.46 9.82
C LEU A 27 7.15 -7.95 10.09
N ASN A 28 6.52 -7.20 9.19
CA ASN A 28 6.36 -5.76 9.27
C ASN A 28 4.87 -5.39 9.36
N ILE A 29 4.60 -4.22 9.92
CA ILE A 29 3.32 -3.54 9.84
C ILE A 29 3.45 -2.36 8.88
N ALA A 30 2.44 -2.17 8.01
CA ALA A 30 2.46 -1.15 6.98
C ALA A 30 1.22 -0.26 7.03
N PHE A 31 1.44 1.05 6.95
CA PHE A 31 0.40 2.07 6.82
C PHE A 31 0.48 2.68 5.43
N GLY A 32 -0.63 2.62 4.69
CA GLY A 32 -0.77 3.13 3.34
C GLY A 32 -1.61 4.39 3.28
N TYR A 33 -1.25 5.31 2.40
CA TYR A 33 -2.02 6.49 2.05
C TYR A 33 -2.14 6.61 0.53
N SER A 34 -3.37 6.74 0.04
CA SER A 34 -3.70 6.91 -1.38
C SER A 34 -4.77 7.99 -1.55
N ALA A 35 -4.85 8.55 -2.75
CA ALA A 35 -5.87 9.48 -3.16
C ALA A 35 -6.51 8.98 -4.46
N ASN A 36 -7.86 8.99 -4.50
CA ASN A 36 -8.63 8.59 -5.66
C ASN A 36 -9.59 9.69 -6.09
N GLY A 37 -9.93 9.66 -7.38
CA GLY A 37 -10.77 10.65 -8.03
C GLY A 37 -10.19 12.06 -8.04
N MET A 38 -8.88 12.26 -7.84
CA MET A 38 -8.21 13.57 -7.85
C MET A 38 -7.43 13.78 -9.16
N ILE A 39 -8.12 14.21 -10.22
CA ILE A 39 -7.53 14.36 -11.56
C ILE A 39 -6.72 15.67 -11.69
N HIS A 40 -7.22 16.77 -11.14
CA HIS A 40 -6.42 17.98 -10.94
C HIS A 40 -6.19 18.26 -9.46
N GLU A 41 -5.31 19.23 -9.20
CA GLU A 41 -4.83 19.60 -7.87
C GLU A 41 -5.97 20.01 -6.92
N PHE A 42 -6.88 20.87 -7.37
CA PHE A 42 -7.94 21.41 -6.52
C PHE A 42 -9.31 20.80 -6.80
N ASP A 43 -9.72 20.73 -8.07
CA ASP A 43 -11.03 20.20 -8.47
C ASP A 43 -10.98 19.42 -9.78
N ASN A 44 -11.92 18.50 -9.95
CA ASN A 44 -12.06 17.76 -11.21
C ASN A 44 -12.70 18.66 -12.27
N PRO A 45 -12.32 18.52 -13.56
CA PRO A 45 -12.91 19.33 -14.61
C PRO A 45 -14.40 19.00 -14.73
N GLU A 46 -15.23 20.00 -15.02
CA GLU A 46 -16.65 19.79 -15.34
C GLU A 46 -16.86 19.37 -16.80
N TYR A 47 -15.91 19.71 -17.68
CA TYR A 47 -15.93 19.41 -19.11
C TYR A 47 -14.56 18.94 -19.59
N TYR A 48 -14.55 18.01 -20.55
CA TYR A 48 -13.35 17.57 -21.24
C TYR A 48 -13.65 17.37 -22.72
N GLN A 49 -12.88 18.02 -23.61
CA GLN A 49 -13.08 18.00 -25.06
C GLN A 49 -14.50 18.41 -25.52
N GLY A 50 -15.17 19.29 -24.77
CA GLY A 50 -16.51 19.78 -25.11
C GLY A 50 -17.67 18.95 -24.54
N GLU A 51 -17.37 17.80 -23.93
CA GLU A 51 -18.37 16.94 -23.29
C GLU A 51 -18.35 17.08 -21.76
N PRO A 52 -19.49 16.93 -21.06
CA PRO A 52 -19.54 16.88 -19.61
C PRO A 52 -18.63 15.77 -19.08
N PHE A 53 -17.78 16.13 -18.13
CA PHE A 53 -16.88 15.17 -17.50
C PHE A 53 -17.64 14.36 -16.44
N PRO A 54 -17.40 13.05 -16.31
CA PRO A 54 -18.07 12.25 -15.30
C PRO A 54 -17.74 12.76 -13.89
N HIS A 55 -18.76 12.83 -13.03
CA HIS A 55 -18.54 13.16 -11.63
C HIS A 55 -17.69 12.07 -10.98
N LEU A 56 -16.55 12.47 -10.43
CA LEU A 56 -15.64 11.61 -9.68
C LEU A 56 -15.49 12.14 -8.27
N ASP A 57 -15.85 11.32 -7.30
CA ASP A 57 -15.64 11.63 -5.89
C ASP A 57 -14.15 11.72 -5.56
N ARG A 58 -13.70 12.87 -5.06
CA ARG A 58 -12.31 13.13 -4.63
C ARG A 58 -12.08 12.65 -3.20
N TYR A 59 -11.59 11.44 -2.97
CA TYR A 59 -11.43 10.92 -1.61
C TYR A 59 -10.04 10.38 -1.30
N ARG A 60 -9.70 10.40 -0.01
CA ARG A 60 -8.48 9.81 0.55
C ARG A 60 -8.77 8.41 1.05
N GLN A 61 -7.79 7.52 0.89
CA GLN A 61 -7.80 6.16 1.39
C GLN A 61 -6.64 5.99 2.35
N PHE A 62 -6.94 5.50 3.55
CA PHE A 62 -5.93 5.06 4.50
C PHE A 62 -6.00 3.56 4.64
N MET A 63 -4.84 2.92 4.77
CA MET A 63 -4.76 1.48 4.68
C MET A 63 -3.85 0.92 5.75
N PHE A 64 -4.24 -0.20 6.32
CA PHE A 64 -3.44 -0.95 7.28
C PHE A 64 -3.23 -2.35 6.74
N SER A 65 -1.98 -2.75 6.60
CA SER A 65 -1.60 -4.06 6.07
C SER A 65 -0.45 -4.62 6.90
N LEU A 66 -0.22 -5.93 6.79
CA LEU A 66 1.09 -6.47 7.13
C LEU A 66 1.96 -6.46 5.88
N ASP A 67 3.26 -6.57 6.11
CA ASP A 67 4.28 -6.57 5.07
C ASP A 67 5.38 -7.56 5.47
N ILE A 68 6.11 -8.09 4.49
CA ILE A 68 7.10 -9.14 4.71
C ILE A 68 8.45 -8.66 4.17
N ASP A 69 9.42 -8.49 5.06
CA ASP A 69 10.82 -8.27 4.69
C ASP A 69 11.51 -9.61 4.43
N LEU A 70 11.47 -10.05 3.17
CA LEU A 70 12.07 -11.32 2.75
C LEU A 70 13.58 -11.36 2.97
N THR A 71 14.25 -10.21 3.09
CA THR A 71 15.70 -10.16 3.32
C THR A 71 16.08 -10.60 4.73
N LYS A 72 15.12 -10.66 5.65
CA LYS A 72 15.29 -11.15 7.03
C LYS A 72 15.10 -12.66 7.17
N ILE A 73 14.70 -13.34 6.10
CA ILE A 73 14.58 -14.80 6.09
C ILE A 73 15.98 -15.41 5.97
N HIS A 74 16.37 -16.20 6.97
CA HIS A 74 17.69 -16.86 7.00
C HIS A 74 17.73 -18.03 6.01
N THR A 75 18.71 -18.01 5.11
CA THR A 75 18.94 -19.09 4.13
C THR A 75 20.42 -19.34 3.90
N ASN A 76 20.80 -20.61 3.80
CA ASN A 76 22.19 -21.03 3.58
C ASN A 76 22.60 -20.96 2.10
N LYS A 77 21.64 -20.77 1.17
CA LYS A 77 21.90 -20.77 -0.27
C LYS A 77 22.09 -19.34 -0.79
N LYS A 78 23.24 -19.05 -1.41
CA LYS A 78 23.57 -17.72 -1.95
C LYS A 78 22.56 -17.22 -2.99
N TRP A 79 22.04 -18.11 -3.84
CA TRP A 79 21.06 -17.75 -4.87
C TRP A 79 19.68 -17.41 -4.27
N LEU A 80 19.23 -18.14 -3.24
CA LEU A 80 17.97 -17.82 -2.53
C LEU A 80 18.02 -16.44 -1.89
N ARG A 81 19.17 -16.07 -1.31
CA ARG A 81 19.37 -14.73 -0.77
C ARG A 81 19.27 -13.65 -1.86
N GLY A 82 19.74 -13.92 -3.07
CA GLY A 82 19.56 -13.04 -4.23
C GLY A 82 18.10 -12.92 -4.63
N LEU A 83 17.40 -14.05 -4.73
CA LEU A 83 15.96 -14.10 -5.03
C LEU A 83 15.14 -13.32 -4.01
N PHE A 84 15.37 -13.51 -2.70
CA PHE A 84 14.67 -12.77 -1.65
C PHE A 84 14.89 -11.27 -1.74
N ARG A 85 16.11 -10.82 -2.07
CA ARG A 85 16.38 -9.40 -2.30
C ARG A 85 15.62 -8.85 -3.51
N ALA A 86 15.58 -9.61 -4.61
CA ALA A 86 14.85 -9.21 -5.81
C ALA A 86 13.34 -9.13 -5.56
N LEU A 87 12.78 -10.13 -4.88
CA LEU A 87 11.36 -10.16 -4.52
C LEU A 87 11.00 -9.02 -3.56
N ASN A 88 11.90 -8.62 -2.67
CA ASN A 88 11.66 -7.50 -1.74
C ASN A 88 11.60 -6.13 -2.45
N LEU A 89 12.00 -6.03 -3.72
CA LEU A 89 11.83 -4.80 -4.52
C LEU A 89 10.40 -4.64 -5.04
N VAL A 90 9.64 -5.73 -5.13
CA VAL A 90 8.25 -5.74 -5.58
C VAL A 90 7.37 -5.91 -4.37
N LYS A 91 6.40 -5.00 -4.19
CA LYS A 91 5.42 -5.16 -3.11
C LYS A 91 4.59 -6.42 -3.39
N ILE A 92 4.66 -7.38 -2.47
CA ILE A 92 3.85 -8.59 -2.54
C ILE A 92 2.44 -8.19 -2.10
N PRO A 93 1.39 -8.58 -2.87
CA PRO A 93 0.04 -8.25 -2.49
C PRO A 93 -0.30 -8.91 -1.16
N PHE A 94 -0.85 -8.11 -0.25
CA PHE A 94 -1.16 -8.55 1.10
C PHE A 94 -2.57 -8.10 1.51
N PRO A 95 -3.26 -8.84 2.39
CA PRO A 95 -4.51 -8.37 2.97
C PRO A 95 -4.37 -7.01 3.66
N ALA A 96 -5.23 -6.08 3.28
CA ALA A 96 -5.27 -4.73 3.84
C ALA A 96 -6.68 -4.38 4.35
N LEU A 97 -6.73 -3.63 5.43
CA LEU A 97 -7.93 -2.92 5.87
C LEU A 97 -7.85 -1.51 5.32
N GLU A 98 -8.79 -1.13 4.47
CA GLU A 98 -8.91 0.21 3.92
C GLU A 98 -10.00 0.97 4.67
N ILE A 99 -9.75 2.24 4.98
CA ILE A 99 -10.77 3.17 5.45
C ILE A 99 -10.81 4.37 4.52
N ASN A 100 -12.01 4.73 4.07
CA ASN A 100 -12.23 5.87 3.20
C ASN A 100 -13.64 6.46 3.42
N ARG A 101 -13.90 7.66 2.89
CA ARG A 101 -15.18 8.37 3.14
C ARG A 101 -16.37 7.85 2.31
N ILE A 102 -16.11 7.07 1.26
CA ILE A 102 -17.10 6.55 0.31
C ILE A 102 -17.57 5.16 0.73
N ASP A 103 -16.64 4.22 0.91
CA ASP A 103 -16.91 2.84 1.31
C ASP A 103 -16.90 2.62 2.83
N GLY A 104 -16.43 3.58 3.63
CA GLY A 104 -16.19 3.36 5.06
C GLY A 104 -14.99 2.43 5.30
N LEU A 105 -15.15 1.45 6.19
CA LEU A 105 -14.14 0.41 6.46
C LEU A 105 -14.36 -0.81 5.56
N LYS A 106 -13.35 -1.20 4.80
CA LYS A 106 -13.41 -2.29 3.83
C LYS A 106 -12.20 -3.20 3.93
N PHE A 107 -12.44 -4.50 3.99
CA PHE A 107 -11.36 -5.49 3.92
C PHE A 107 -11.02 -5.78 2.46
N ARG A 108 -9.75 -5.62 2.11
CA ARG A 108 -9.17 -5.91 0.79
C ARG A 108 -8.29 -7.16 0.94
N PRO A 109 -8.74 -8.35 0.50
CA PRO A 109 -7.95 -9.57 0.68
C PRO A 109 -6.63 -9.55 -0.09
N LEU A 110 -6.56 -8.78 -1.18
CA LEU A 110 -5.37 -8.54 -1.97
C LEU A 110 -5.32 -7.06 -2.34
N TYR A 111 -4.20 -6.41 -2.04
CA TYR A 111 -3.91 -5.03 -2.46
C TYR A 111 -2.44 -4.91 -2.85
N PHE A 112 -2.15 -4.14 -3.91
CA PHE A 112 -0.82 -3.93 -4.48
C PHE A 112 -0.17 -2.62 -4.00
#